data_AF-V4KGA9-F1
#
_entry.id   AF-V4KGA9-F1
#
_cell.length_a   1.000
_cell.length_b   1.000
_cell.length_c   1.000
_cell.angle_alpha   90.00
_cell.angle_beta   90.00
_cell.angle_gamma   90.00
#
_symmetry.space_group_name_H-M   'P 1'
#
loop_
_entity.id
_entity.type
_entity.pdbx_description
1 polymer ?
#
loop_
_entity_poly.entity_id
_entity_poly.type
_entity_poly.pdbx_seq_one_letter_code
_entity_poly.pdbx_strand_id
1 'polypeptide(L)'
;MDLKEKLPVNVRDDKISEETKSLISSLPSHTDSHGNKMCRFQGCWYYYNTLQGVLNFQRGFQPQDTDIILASYPKSGTTWLKALTVALLERSKNHSSDHHPLLSHNPQRIVPYFELGLYIESSSPDLTKYSSVPRLFSTHMPLDAMHETLKDSPCKIVYVCRNVKDTLVSWCTSAPHPLDIYTTTFPTSALEEKNLVVKTAPQSDTRRALKTQNNRRCPTLAGDSFQAVVPPL
;
A
#
# COMPACT_ATOMS: atom_id res chain seq x y z
N MET A 1 -10.15 23.67 23.52
CA MET A 1 -9.34 23.15 22.40
C MET A 1 -9.86 21.76 22.11
N ASP A 2 -10.46 21.57 20.95
CA ASP A 2 -11.22 20.37 20.60
C ASP A 2 -10.27 19.18 20.40
N LEU A 3 -10.52 18.05 21.07
CA LEU A 3 -9.64 16.86 21.03
C LEU A 3 -9.45 16.31 19.61
N LYS A 4 -10.41 16.60 18.72
CA LYS A 4 -10.37 16.23 17.29
C LYS A 4 -9.24 16.89 16.51
N GLU A 5 -8.77 18.06 16.92
CA GLU A 5 -7.76 18.82 16.19
C GLU A 5 -6.33 18.27 16.39
N LYS A 6 -6.11 17.42 17.42
CA LYS A 6 -4.82 16.77 17.70
C LYS A 6 -4.56 15.48 16.93
N LEU A 7 -5.59 14.86 16.33
CA LEU A 7 -5.44 13.61 15.59
C LEU A 7 -4.83 13.84 14.20
N PRO A 8 -4.09 12.89 13.62
CA PRO A 8 -3.62 13.01 12.23
C PRO A 8 -4.81 12.94 11.26
N VAL A 9 -4.76 13.70 10.16
CA VAL A 9 -5.90 13.92 9.23
C VAL A 9 -6.52 12.62 8.72
N ASN A 10 -5.72 11.58 8.50
CA ASN A 10 -6.18 10.27 8.02
C ASN A 10 -7.04 9.48 9.03
N VAL A 11 -7.02 9.84 10.31
CA VAL A 11 -7.79 9.19 11.39
C VAL A 11 -9.04 9.97 11.78
N ARG A 12 -9.17 11.23 11.34
CA ARG A 12 -10.30 12.11 11.66
C ARG A 12 -11.58 11.72 10.91
N ASP A 13 -12.68 12.37 11.31
CA ASP A 13 -14.03 12.23 10.74
C ASP A 13 -14.67 13.56 10.30
N ASP A 14 -13.88 14.62 10.19
CA ASP A 14 -14.32 16.01 10.01
C ASP A 14 -14.61 16.39 8.55
N LYS A 15 -13.79 15.93 7.60
CA LYS A 15 -13.85 16.34 6.18
C LYS A 15 -14.45 15.27 5.26
N ILE A 16 -15.51 14.60 5.71
CA ILE A 16 -16.15 13.52 4.95
C ILE A 16 -17.28 14.07 4.07
N SER A 17 -17.34 13.68 2.80
CA SER A 17 -18.45 13.99 1.88
C SER A 17 -19.76 13.33 2.33
N GLU A 18 -20.91 13.93 2.01
CA GLU A 18 -22.22 13.37 2.40
C GLU A 18 -22.47 11.99 1.79
N GLU A 19 -22.03 11.75 0.56
CA GLU A 19 -22.08 10.43 -0.08
C GLU A 19 -21.30 9.38 0.72
N THR A 20 -20.06 9.73 1.12
CA THR A 20 -19.22 8.84 1.91
C THR A 20 -19.83 8.60 3.30
N LYS A 21 -20.43 9.61 3.94
CA LYS A 21 -21.16 9.44 5.21
C LYS A 21 -22.34 8.47 5.07
N SER A 22 -23.10 8.61 3.98
CA SER A 22 -24.22 7.70 3.69
C SER A 22 -23.75 6.27 3.42
N LEU A 23 -22.60 6.08 2.78
CA LEU A 23 -22.01 4.75 2.61
C LEU A 23 -21.57 4.18 3.97
N ILE A 24 -20.84 4.97 4.76
CA ILE A 24 -20.32 4.55 6.07
C ILE A 24 -21.44 4.11 7.00
N SER A 25 -22.60 4.77 7.00
CA SER A 25 -23.73 4.41 7.86
C SER A 25 -24.34 3.03 7.53
N SER A 26 -24.13 2.54 6.31
CA SER A 26 -24.56 1.19 5.88
C SER A 26 -23.53 0.09 6.17
N LEU A 27 -22.29 0.46 6.47
CA LEU A 27 -21.18 -0.48 6.68
C LEU A 27 -21.05 -0.91 8.14
N PRO A 28 -20.51 -2.11 8.41
CA PRO A 28 -20.11 -2.49 9.75
C PRO A 28 -19.12 -1.48 10.32
N SER A 29 -19.41 -0.94 11.50
CA SER A 29 -18.54 0.02 12.19
C SER A 29 -17.93 -0.58 13.46
N HIS A 30 -16.78 -0.06 13.84
CA HIS A 30 -16.06 -0.44 15.04
C HIS A 30 -15.32 0.78 15.58
N THR A 31 -15.06 0.80 16.88
CA THR A 31 -14.26 1.85 17.52
C THR A 31 -12.98 1.21 18.01
N ASP A 32 -11.84 1.77 17.63
CA ASP A 32 -10.55 1.27 18.10
C ASP A 32 -10.32 1.56 19.60
N SER A 33 -9.23 1.03 20.14
CA SER A 33 -8.81 1.24 21.53
C SER A 33 -8.61 2.72 21.91
N HIS A 34 -8.43 3.59 20.92
CA HIS A 34 -8.19 5.03 21.09
C HIS A 34 -9.47 5.86 20.89
N GLY A 35 -10.63 5.21 20.68
CA GLY A 35 -11.92 5.88 20.51
C GLY A 35 -12.18 6.37 19.08
N ASN A 36 -11.33 6.04 18.11
CA ASN A 36 -11.50 6.46 16.72
C ASN A 36 -12.43 5.50 15.98
N LYS A 37 -13.29 6.06 15.14
CA LYS A 37 -14.28 5.28 14.38
C LYS A 37 -13.68 4.70 13.12
N MET A 38 -13.95 3.42 12.91
CA MET A 38 -13.57 2.64 11.75
C MET A 38 -14.79 2.00 11.12
N CYS A 39 -14.70 1.70 9.82
CA CYS A 39 -15.71 0.95 9.10
C CYS A 39 -15.06 -0.11 8.21
N ARG A 40 -15.80 -1.19 7.95
CA ARG A 40 -15.34 -2.29 7.10
C ARG A 40 -15.80 -2.08 5.67
N PHE A 41 -14.86 -1.90 4.75
CA PHE A 41 -15.10 -1.75 3.31
C PHE A 41 -14.19 -2.72 2.54
N GLN A 42 -14.73 -3.44 1.55
CA GLN A 42 -13.98 -4.40 0.71
C GLN A 42 -13.07 -5.36 1.50
N GLY A 43 -13.52 -5.83 2.66
CA GLY A 43 -12.78 -6.78 3.50
C GLY A 43 -11.71 -6.16 4.43
N CYS A 44 -11.47 -4.85 4.36
CA CYS A 44 -10.51 -4.15 5.23
C CYS A 44 -11.17 -3.11 6.12
N TRP A 45 -10.54 -2.80 7.25
CA TRP A 45 -10.98 -1.78 8.19
C TRP A 45 -10.27 -0.45 7.91
N TYR A 46 -11.05 0.62 7.77
CA TYR A 46 -10.56 1.96 7.47
C TYR A 46 -11.11 2.99 8.46
N TYR A 47 -10.27 3.96 8.82
CA TYR A 47 -10.75 5.23 9.36
C TYR A 47 -11.53 6.00 8.30
N TYR A 48 -12.47 6.84 8.72
CA TYR A 48 -13.42 7.44 7.79
C TYR A 48 -12.77 8.35 6.74
N ASN A 49 -11.82 9.22 7.13
CA ASN A 49 -11.07 10.03 6.16
C ASN A 49 -10.19 9.16 5.25
N THR A 50 -9.62 8.06 5.74
CA THR A 50 -8.85 7.13 4.90
C THR A 50 -9.78 6.43 3.89
N LEU A 51 -10.97 6.00 4.30
CA LEU A 51 -11.96 5.41 3.38
C LEU A 51 -12.35 6.41 2.28
N GLN A 52 -12.56 7.68 2.64
CA GLN A 52 -12.79 8.71 1.63
C GLN A 52 -11.64 8.79 0.63
N GLY A 53 -10.40 8.73 1.10
CA GLY A 53 -9.21 8.66 0.24
C GLY A 53 -9.23 7.46 -0.72
N VAL A 54 -9.64 6.28 -0.25
CA VAL A 54 -9.79 5.07 -1.07
C VAL A 54 -10.86 5.27 -2.15
N LEU A 55 -12.04 5.79 -1.79
CA LEU A 55 -13.13 6.02 -2.75
C LEU A 55 -12.75 7.09 -3.79
N ASN A 56 -12.08 8.15 -3.35
CA ASN A 56 -11.59 9.22 -4.21
C ASN A 56 -10.55 8.69 -5.21
N PHE A 57 -9.62 7.83 -4.74
CA PHE A 57 -8.67 7.13 -5.60
C PHE A 57 -9.39 6.26 -6.63
N GLN A 58 -10.34 5.43 -6.20
CA GLN A 58 -11.08 4.52 -7.09
C GLN A 58 -11.86 5.26 -8.19
N ARG A 59 -12.36 6.48 -7.90
CA ARG A 59 -13.15 7.30 -8.83
C ARG A 59 -12.28 8.15 -9.76
N GLY A 60 -11.12 8.61 -9.31
CA GLY A 60 -10.39 9.68 -9.97
C GLY A 60 -8.96 9.37 -10.40
N PHE A 61 -8.39 8.23 -9.98
CA PHE A 61 -7.06 7.85 -10.43
C PHE A 61 -7.09 7.37 -11.89
N GLN A 62 -6.22 7.96 -12.70
CA GLN A 62 -6.02 7.60 -14.09
C GLN A 62 -4.62 6.99 -14.24
N PRO A 63 -4.53 5.63 -14.25
CA PRO A 63 -3.25 4.95 -14.35
C PRO A 63 -2.59 5.23 -15.70
N GLN A 64 -1.26 5.34 -15.68
CA GLN A 64 -0.42 5.39 -16.87
C GLN A 64 0.49 4.16 -16.93
N ASP A 65 0.85 3.75 -18.15
CA ASP A 65 1.69 2.59 -18.42
C ASP A 65 3.07 2.67 -17.76
N THR A 66 3.55 3.89 -17.53
CA THR A 66 4.83 4.15 -16.89
C THR A 66 4.75 4.22 -15.37
N ASP A 67 3.56 4.16 -14.78
CA ASP A 67 3.41 4.29 -13.33
C ASP A 67 3.98 3.07 -12.60
N ILE A 68 4.66 3.35 -11.49
CA ILE A 68 5.12 2.35 -10.54
C ILE A 68 4.41 2.60 -9.21
N ILE A 69 3.66 1.59 -8.75
CA ILE A 69 2.90 1.63 -7.51
C ILE A 69 3.57 0.71 -6.49
N LEU A 70 4.03 1.28 -5.38
CA LEU A 70 4.61 0.57 -4.25
C LEU A 70 3.51 0.22 -3.25
N ALA A 71 3.09 -1.04 -3.23
CA ALA A 71 2.05 -1.54 -2.35
C ALA A 71 2.64 -2.31 -1.16
N SER A 72 2.02 -2.17 0.00
CA SER A 72 2.47 -2.89 1.21
C SER A 72 1.41 -2.87 2.29
N TYR A 73 1.48 -3.81 3.23
CA TYR A 73 0.76 -3.64 4.48
C TYR A 73 1.45 -2.59 5.38
N PRO A 74 0.70 -1.74 6.11
CA PRO A 74 1.29 -0.78 7.06
C PRO A 74 2.38 -1.39 7.95
N LYS A 75 3.46 -0.65 8.21
CA LYS A 75 4.62 -1.07 9.03
C LYS A 75 5.44 -2.26 8.48
N SER A 76 5.25 -2.64 7.22
CA SER A 76 6.02 -3.71 6.56
C SER A 76 7.32 -3.26 5.88
N GLY A 77 7.79 -2.03 6.15
CA GLY A 77 9.06 -1.51 5.59
C GLY A 77 8.91 -0.59 4.38
N THR A 78 7.80 0.15 4.24
CA THR A 78 7.58 1.09 3.12
C THR A 78 8.65 2.14 2.95
N THR A 79 9.17 2.70 4.04
CA THR A 79 10.22 3.74 3.94
C THR A 79 11.44 3.21 3.20
N TRP A 80 11.86 1.97 3.50
CA TRP A 80 13.00 1.36 2.85
C TRP A 80 12.69 1.03 1.38
N LEU A 81 11.50 0.48 1.09
CA LEU A 81 11.07 0.21 -0.29
C LEU A 81 11.01 1.49 -1.15
N LYS A 82 10.47 2.58 -0.61
CA LYS A 82 10.42 3.90 -1.25
C LYS A 82 11.83 4.42 -1.54
N ALA A 83 12.71 4.40 -0.53
CA ALA A 83 14.08 4.84 -0.69
C ALA A 83 14.84 4.04 -1.75
N LEU A 84 14.73 2.71 -1.72
CA LEU A 84 15.38 1.84 -2.69
C LEU A 84 14.89 2.11 -4.11
N THR A 85 13.57 2.25 -4.30
CA THR A 85 13.00 2.49 -5.63
C THR A 85 13.42 3.85 -6.20
N VAL A 86 13.43 4.89 -5.36
CA VAL A 86 13.95 6.21 -5.74
C VAL A 86 15.42 6.12 -6.13
N ALA A 87 16.25 5.43 -5.32
CA ALA A 87 17.67 5.27 -5.62
C ALA A 87 17.94 4.52 -6.93
N LEU A 88 17.17 3.48 -7.22
CA LEU A 88 17.27 2.74 -8.48
C LEU A 88 16.90 3.61 -9.69
N LEU A 89 15.84 4.42 -9.55
CA LEU A 89 15.40 5.30 -10.63
C LEU A 89 16.38 6.46 -10.88
N GLU A 90 16.95 7.03 -9.85
CA GLU A 90 17.95 8.10 -10.01
C GLU A 90 19.27 7.57 -10.57
N ARG A 91 19.65 6.34 -10.20
CA ARG A 91 20.79 5.65 -10.79
C ARG A 91 20.61 5.42 -12.29
N SER A 92 19.41 5.01 -12.74
CA SER A 92 19.17 4.75 -14.17
C SER A 92 19.18 6.03 -15.02
N LYS A 93 18.94 7.19 -14.41
CA LYS A 93 19.02 8.51 -15.06
C LYS A 93 20.46 9.06 -15.17
N ASN A 94 21.47 8.32 -14.71
CA ASN A 94 22.88 8.74 -14.69
C ASN A 94 23.15 10.07 -13.96
N HIS A 95 22.35 10.42 -12.95
CA HIS A 95 22.61 11.61 -12.13
C HIS A 95 23.84 11.39 -11.24
N SER A 96 24.69 12.41 -11.09
CA SER A 96 25.78 12.38 -10.12
C SER A 96 25.20 12.22 -8.70
N SER A 97 25.91 11.47 -7.86
CA SER A 97 25.45 11.15 -6.50
C SER A 97 25.27 12.38 -5.60
N ASP A 98 25.82 13.53 -6.00
CA ASP A 98 25.90 14.75 -5.19
C ASP A 98 24.55 15.47 -5.01
N HIS A 99 23.56 15.16 -5.86
CA HIS A 99 22.23 15.79 -5.83
C HIS A 99 21.09 14.79 -5.69
N HIS A 100 21.33 13.67 -5.01
CA HIS A 100 20.32 12.63 -4.85
C HIS A 100 19.13 13.12 -3.98
N PRO A 101 17.86 12.97 -4.41
CA PRO A 101 16.67 13.44 -3.67
C PRO A 101 16.57 12.93 -2.23
N LEU A 102 17.07 11.71 -1.98
CA LEU A 102 17.09 11.10 -0.63
C LEU A 102 18.03 11.80 0.37
N LEU A 103 18.97 12.62 -0.10
CA LEU A 103 19.86 13.40 0.78
C LEU A 103 19.15 14.63 1.36
N SER A 104 18.18 15.17 0.63
CA SER A 104 17.47 16.40 0.99
C SER A 104 16.03 16.18 1.45
N HIS A 105 15.42 15.05 1.11
CA HIS A 105 14.01 14.78 1.35
C HIS A 105 13.75 13.40 1.94
N ASN A 106 12.74 13.31 2.82
CA ASN A 106 12.28 12.04 3.35
C ASN A 106 11.62 11.19 2.24
N PRO A 107 11.92 9.88 2.13
CA PRO A 107 11.31 8.99 1.13
C PRO A 107 9.77 9.00 1.12
N GLN A 108 9.15 9.19 2.28
CA GLN A 108 7.69 9.27 2.43
C GLN A 108 7.09 10.51 1.75
N ARG A 109 7.86 11.61 1.62
CA ARG A 109 7.44 12.82 0.89
C ARG A 109 7.70 12.72 -0.60
N ILE A 110 8.76 12.03 -1.00
CA ILE A 110 9.12 11.83 -2.42
C ILE A 110 8.07 10.94 -3.09
N VAL A 111 7.67 9.85 -2.41
CA VAL A 111 6.67 8.90 -2.91
C VAL A 111 5.40 9.04 -2.08
N PRO A 112 4.38 9.77 -2.54
CA PRO A 112 3.17 10.00 -1.77
C PRO A 112 2.30 8.74 -1.70
N TYR A 113 1.45 8.66 -0.67
CA TYR A 113 0.38 7.65 -0.62
C TYR A 113 -0.86 8.13 -1.36
N PHE A 114 -1.57 7.22 -2.03
CA PHE A 114 -2.86 7.54 -2.63
C PHE A 114 -3.89 7.93 -1.55
N GLU A 115 -4.23 6.99 -0.67
CA GLU A 115 -5.35 7.10 0.26
C GLU A 115 -5.06 7.94 1.51
N LEU A 116 -3.78 8.15 1.84
CA LEU A 116 -3.36 8.93 3.03
C LEU A 116 -2.83 10.33 2.70
N GLY A 117 -2.61 10.62 1.42
CA GLY A 117 -1.95 11.85 0.97
C GLY A 117 -2.70 12.52 -0.18
N LEU A 118 -2.64 11.92 -1.36
CA LEU A 118 -3.14 12.56 -2.59
C LEU A 118 -4.66 12.69 -2.63
N TYR A 119 -5.38 11.63 -2.25
CA TYR A 119 -6.82 11.53 -2.47
C TYR A 119 -7.66 11.81 -1.23
N ILE A 120 -7.04 12.18 -0.10
CA ILE A 120 -7.76 12.34 1.18
C ILE A 120 -8.78 13.49 1.14
N GLU A 121 -8.45 14.61 0.48
CA GLU A 121 -9.33 15.79 0.40
C GLU A 121 -10.08 15.92 -0.93
N SER A 122 -9.54 15.33 -2.02
CA SER A 122 -10.07 15.51 -3.38
C SER A 122 -9.98 14.22 -4.20
N SER A 123 -10.96 14.01 -5.09
CA SER A 123 -10.94 12.95 -6.10
C SER A 123 -10.10 13.31 -7.33
N SER A 124 -9.71 14.57 -7.51
CA SER A 124 -8.90 15.05 -8.63
C SER A 124 -7.69 15.84 -8.13
N PRO A 125 -6.72 15.20 -7.46
CA PRO A 125 -5.50 15.86 -7.03
C PRO A 125 -4.66 16.27 -8.25
N ASP A 126 -3.94 17.39 -8.12
CA ASP A 126 -2.97 17.82 -9.11
C ASP A 126 -1.73 16.92 -9.10
N LEU A 127 -1.69 15.98 -10.05
CA LEU A 127 -0.57 15.04 -10.23
C LEU A 127 0.55 15.62 -11.09
N THR A 128 0.45 16.85 -11.60
CA THR A 128 1.49 17.46 -12.45
C THR A 128 2.81 17.63 -11.72
N LYS A 129 2.78 17.73 -10.39
CA LYS A 129 3.98 17.76 -9.52
C LYS A 129 4.80 16.47 -9.58
N TYR A 130 4.19 15.38 -10.02
CA TYR A 130 4.84 14.07 -10.17
C TYR A 130 5.11 13.70 -11.62
N SER A 131 5.28 14.70 -12.51
CA SER A 131 5.47 14.50 -13.96
C SER A 131 6.79 13.83 -14.36
N SER A 132 7.64 13.41 -13.42
CA SER A 132 8.81 12.60 -13.76
C SER A 132 8.34 11.24 -14.28
N VAL A 133 8.85 10.81 -15.42
CA VAL A 133 8.61 9.47 -15.96
C VAL A 133 9.74 8.54 -15.49
N PRO A 134 9.44 7.38 -14.86
CA PRO A 134 8.14 6.91 -14.39
C PRO A 134 7.64 7.64 -13.14
N ARG A 135 6.32 7.79 -13.00
CA ARG A 135 5.71 8.36 -11.78
C ARG A 135 5.69 7.30 -10.69
N LEU A 136 6.04 7.70 -9.46
CA LEU A 136 6.18 6.79 -8.33
C LEU A 136 5.14 7.11 -7.27
N PHE A 137 4.29 6.13 -6.97
CA PHE A 137 3.24 6.25 -5.96
C PHE A 137 3.32 5.10 -4.96
N SER A 138 2.60 5.23 -3.85
CA SER A 138 2.53 4.18 -2.83
C SER A 138 1.14 4.02 -2.25
N THR A 139 0.89 2.87 -1.64
CA THR A 139 -0.42 2.57 -1.05
C THR A 139 -0.34 1.47 0.01
N HIS A 140 -1.28 1.55 0.94
CA HIS A 140 -1.62 0.50 1.90
C HIS A 140 -2.93 -0.22 1.60
N MET A 141 -3.57 0.10 0.46
CA MET A 141 -4.78 -0.60 0.03
C MET A 141 -4.47 -2.06 -0.31
N PRO A 142 -5.39 -3.00 -0.03
CA PRO A 142 -5.28 -4.36 -0.52
C PRO A 142 -5.37 -4.37 -2.04
N LEU A 143 -4.72 -5.35 -2.68
CA LEU A 143 -4.73 -5.48 -4.14
C LEU A 143 -6.15 -5.57 -4.69
N ASP A 144 -7.05 -6.25 -3.99
CA ASP A 144 -8.46 -6.40 -4.37
C ASP A 144 -9.19 -5.05 -4.46
N ALA A 145 -8.86 -4.08 -3.59
CA ALA A 145 -9.47 -2.75 -3.62
C ALA A 145 -8.95 -1.89 -4.79
N MET A 146 -7.76 -2.20 -5.31
CA MET A 146 -7.15 -1.47 -6.43
C MET A 146 -7.37 -2.16 -7.77
N HIS A 147 -7.74 -3.44 -7.76
CA HIS A 147 -7.81 -4.28 -8.94
C HIS A 147 -8.69 -3.67 -10.02
N GLU A 148 -9.91 -3.25 -9.68
CA GLU A 148 -10.85 -2.67 -10.66
C GLU A 148 -10.34 -1.35 -11.24
N THR A 149 -9.66 -0.53 -10.45
CA THR A 149 -9.09 0.74 -10.93
C THR A 149 -7.90 0.54 -11.87
N LEU A 150 -7.15 -0.55 -11.70
CA LEU A 150 -5.90 -0.80 -12.44
C LEU A 150 -6.03 -1.87 -13.53
N LYS A 151 -7.19 -2.52 -13.64
CA LYS A 151 -7.44 -3.70 -14.47
C LYS A 151 -7.03 -3.54 -15.93
N ASP A 152 -7.30 -2.37 -16.51
CA ASP A 152 -7.08 -2.10 -17.93
C ASP A 152 -5.73 -1.39 -18.21
N SER A 153 -4.90 -1.21 -17.17
CA SER A 153 -3.64 -0.48 -17.27
C SER A 153 -2.43 -1.40 -17.13
N PRO A 154 -1.38 -1.23 -17.96
CA PRO A 154 -0.13 -1.98 -17.82
C PRO A 154 0.81 -1.38 -16.75
N CYS A 155 0.26 -0.71 -15.72
CA CYS A 155 1.06 -0.15 -14.63
C CYS A 155 1.78 -1.25 -13.84
N LYS A 156 2.93 -0.91 -13.26
CA LYS A 156 3.75 -1.85 -12.50
C LYS A 156 3.44 -1.73 -11.01
N ILE A 157 3.01 -2.83 -10.39
CA ILE A 157 2.76 -2.89 -8.95
C ILE A 157 3.86 -3.71 -8.29
N VAL A 158 4.57 -3.12 -7.33
CA VAL A 158 5.55 -3.80 -6.49
C VAL A 158 4.96 -3.95 -5.10
N TYR A 159 4.61 -5.18 -4.72
CA TYR A 159 4.04 -5.47 -3.40
C TYR A 159 5.11 -6.04 -2.46
N VAL A 160 5.28 -5.45 -1.27
CA VAL A 160 6.11 -6.02 -0.20
C VAL A 160 5.25 -6.63 0.90
N CYS A 161 5.47 -7.92 1.16
CA CYS A 161 4.91 -8.63 2.30
C CYS A 161 5.95 -8.72 3.43
N ARG A 162 5.47 -8.70 4.66
CA ARG A 162 6.24 -9.04 5.85
C ARG A 162 5.46 -10.08 6.65
N ASN A 163 6.16 -10.96 7.35
CA ASN A 163 5.51 -11.92 8.26
C ASN A 163 4.60 -11.16 9.24
N VAL A 164 3.35 -11.60 9.36
CA VAL A 164 2.34 -10.96 10.21
C VAL A 164 2.80 -10.79 11.66
N LYS A 165 3.60 -11.72 12.18
CA LYS A 165 4.17 -11.62 13.54
C LYS A 165 5.14 -10.44 13.66
N ASP A 166 6.01 -10.27 12.67
CA ASP A 166 6.98 -9.18 12.67
C ASP A 166 6.32 -7.82 12.43
N THR A 167 5.28 -7.79 11.61
CA THR A 167 4.47 -6.59 11.38
C THR A 167 3.77 -6.16 12.67
N LEU A 168 3.21 -7.11 13.43
CA LEU A 168 2.58 -6.82 14.72
C LEU A 168 3.60 -6.25 15.72
N VAL A 169 4.76 -6.88 15.87
CA VAL A 169 5.84 -6.37 16.72
C VAL A 169 6.23 -4.95 16.29
N SER A 170 6.41 -4.72 14.98
CA SER A 170 6.73 -3.40 14.46
C SER A 170 5.64 -2.36 14.70
N TRP A 171 4.38 -2.77 14.74
CA TRP A 171 3.26 -1.89 15.08
C TRP A 171 3.31 -1.52 16.56
N CYS A 172 3.38 -2.52 17.44
CA CYS A 172 3.42 -2.35 18.90
C CYS A 172 4.59 -1.48 19.35
N THR A 173 5.80 -1.71 18.83
CA THR A 173 6.99 -0.91 19.18
C THR A 173 6.89 0.53 18.68
N SER A 174 6.08 0.79 17.65
CA SER A 174 5.89 2.14 17.12
C SER A 174 4.73 2.91 17.74
N ALA A 175 3.91 2.25 18.55
CA ALA A 175 2.88 2.92 19.34
C ALA A 175 3.54 3.67 20.51
N PRO A 176 3.09 4.90 20.81
CA PRO A 176 3.78 5.76 21.77
C PRO A 176 3.74 5.26 23.23
N HIS A 177 2.95 4.23 23.60
CA HIS A 177 2.88 3.74 24.98
C HIS A 177 2.80 2.20 25.15
N PRO A 178 3.50 1.61 26.15
CA PRO A 178 3.52 0.15 26.41
C PRO A 178 2.18 -0.46 26.86
N LEU A 179 1.22 0.35 27.32
CA LEU A 179 -0.08 -0.13 27.83
C LEU A 179 -1.12 -0.37 26.71
N ASP A 180 -0.85 0.05 25.48
CA ASP A 180 -1.75 -0.13 24.32
C ASP A 180 -1.70 -1.55 23.72
N ILE A 181 -0.82 -2.42 24.24
CA ILE A 181 -0.55 -3.77 23.72
C ILE A 181 -1.66 -4.76 24.12
N TYR A 182 -2.35 -4.55 25.25
CA TYR A 182 -3.36 -5.48 25.76
C TYR A 182 -4.79 -5.19 25.27
N THR A 183 -5.03 -4.03 24.67
CA THR A 183 -6.39 -3.57 24.31
C THR A 183 -6.67 -3.55 22.80
N THR A 184 -5.65 -3.77 21.96
CA THR A 184 -5.83 -3.93 20.51
C THR A 184 -6.27 -5.35 20.17
N THR A 185 -7.56 -5.64 20.37
CA THR A 185 -8.19 -6.84 19.81
C THR A 185 -8.28 -6.66 18.29
N PHE A 186 -7.27 -7.11 17.56
CA PHE A 186 -7.34 -7.19 16.11
C PHE A 186 -8.50 -8.10 15.71
N PRO A 187 -9.40 -7.69 14.79
CA PRO A 187 -10.39 -8.60 14.25
C PRO A 187 -9.67 -9.72 13.50
N THR A 188 -9.75 -10.93 14.04
CA THR A 188 -9.10 -12.18 13.62
C THR A 188 -9.43 -12.60 12.18
N SER A 189 -10.32 -11.90 11.49
CA SER A 189 -10.80 -12.22 10.14
C SER A 189 -9.84 -11.82 9.00
N ALA A 190 -8.71 -11.18 9.29
CA ALA A 190 -7.69 -10.85 8.28
C ALA A 190 -6.66 -11.98 8.05
N LEU A 191 -6.80 -13.11 8.76
CA LEU A 191 -5.88 -14.25 8.74
C LEU A 191 -6.35 -15.35 7.78
N GLU A 192 -6.55 -15.03 6.50
CA GLU A 192 -6.59 -16.07 5.48
C GLU A 192 -5.30 -15.97 4.66
N GLU A 193 -4.38 -16.91 4.92
CA GLU A 193 -3.10 -17.05 4.21
C GLU A 193 -3.35 -17.27 2.72
N LYS A 194 -3.34 -16.19 1.94
CA LYS A 194 -3.22 -16.29 0.48
C LYS A 194 -1.73 -16.14 0.15
N ASN A 195 -1.10 -17.28 -0.10
CA ASN A 195 0.24 -17.38 -0.65
C ASN A 195 0.39 -16.45 -1.87
N LEU A 196 1.35 -15.53 -1.79
CA LEU A 196 1.61 -14.48 -2.77
C LEU A 196 2.17 -15.10 -4.06
N VAL A 197 1.53 -14.76 -5.19
CA VAL A 197 2.11 -14.90 -6.53
C VAL A 197 2.58 -13.52 -6.95
N VAL A 198 3.87 -13.39 -7.29
CA VAL A 198 4.38 -12.25 -8.06
C VAL A 198 3.72 -12.34 -9.44
N LYS A 199 2.62 -11.62 -9.66
CA LYS A 199 1.99 -11.51 -10.98
C LYS A 199 2.60 -10.32 -11.70
N THR A 200 3.52 -10.58 -12.61
CA THR A 200 3.72 -9.70 -13.76
C THR A 200 2.46 -9.79 -14.63
N ALA A 201 1.93 -8.64 -15.08
CA ALA A 201 0.82 -8.63 -16.03
C ALA A 201 1.23 -9.45 -17.27
N PRO A 202 0.36 -10.34 -17.79
CA PRO A 202 0.70 -11.18 -18.92
C PRO A 202 0.90 -10.31 -20.17
N GLN A 203 2.11 -10.38 -20.75
CA GLN A 203 2.31 -10.01 -22.14
C GLN A 203 1.34 -10.83 -23.00
N SER A 204 0.59 -10.15 -23.85
CA SER A 204 -0.20 -10.73 -24.91
C SER A 204 0.64 -11.70 -25.76
N ASP A 205 0.06 -12.86 -26.03
CA ASP A 205 0.41 -13.86 -27.05
C ASP A 205 1.62 -14.80 -26.83
N THR A 206 1.32 -16.04 -26.41
CA THR A 206 1.40 -17.20 -27.32
C THR A 206 0.74 -18.45 -26.71
N ARG A 207 -0.01 -19.16 -27.55
CA ARG A 207 -0.68 -20.43 -27.27
C ARG A 207 0.31 -21.53 -26.80
N ARG A 208 -0.20 -22.45 -25.97
CA ARG A 208 0.24 -23.87 -25.78
C ARG A 208 1.21 -24.16 -24.62
N ALA A 209 0.68 -24.55 -23.45
CA ALA A 209 1.12 -25.68 -22.60
C ALA A 209 0.24 -25.74 -21.34
N LEU A 210 -0.90 -26.44 -21.38
CA LEU A 210 -1.10 -27.75 -20.75
C LEU A 210 -1.05 -27.79 -19.21
N LYS A 211 -2.26 -27.86 -18.64
CA LYS A 211 -2.70 -28.75 -17.55
C LYS A 211 -1.60 -29.69 -17.04
N THR A 212 -1.13 -29.51 -15.79
CA THR A 212 -0.96 -30.64 -14.86
C THR A 212 -0.78 -30.18 -13.40
N GLN A 213 -1.40 -30.95 -12.50
CA GLN A 213 -1.03 -31.14 -11.09
C GLN A 213 -1.49 -30.12 -10.05
N ASN A 214 -2.78 -30.29 -9.72
CA ASN A 214 -3.25 -30.44 -8.35
C ASN A 214 -2.37 -31.43 -7.54
N ASN A 215 -2.18 -31.11 -6.26
CA ASN A 215 -1.85 -32.03 -5.15
C ASN A 215 -0.36 -32.44 -4.98
N ARG A 216 0.36 -31.82 -4.01
CA ARG A 216 1.20 -32.51 -3.00
C ARG A 216 1.79 -31.54 -1.95
N ARG A 217 1.95 -32.10 -0.75
CA ARG A 217 2.36 -31.54 0.54
C ARG A 217 3.81 -31.05 0.58
N CYS A 218 4.11 -30.10 1.47
CA CYS A 218 5.46 -29.78 1.96
C CYS A 218 6.15 -31.01 2.59
N PRO A 219 7.49 -31.07 2.49
CA PRO A 219 8.29 -31.13 3.72
C PRO A 219 9.56 -30.25 3.71
N THR A 220 9.79 -29.59 4.85
CA THR A 220 11.05 -29.24 5.56
C THR A 220 12.40 -29.04 4.84
N LEU A 221 12.98 -27.85 5.12
CA LEU A 221 14.37 -27.54 5.51
C LEU A 221 15.55 -28.30 4.88
N ALA A 222 16.34 -27.60 4.07
CA ALA A 222 17.81 -27.60 4.13
C ALA A 222 18.31 -26.36 3.37
N GLY A 223 19.33 -25.68 3.92
CA GLY A 223 19.93 -24.51 3.29
C GLY A 223 20.66 -24.88 2.01
N ASP A 224 20.72 -23.93 1.08
CA ASP A 224 21.87 -23.76 0.20
C ASP A 224 21.84 -22.37 -0.45
N SER A 225 23.05 -21.84 -0.57
CA SER A 225 23.46 -20.55 -1.13
C SER A 225 22.85 -20.22 -2.50
N PHE A 226 22.24 -19.04 -2.63
CA PHE A 226 21.87 -18.47 -3.93
C PHE A 226 23.05 -17.73 -4.56
N GLN A 227 23.67 -18.35 -5.57
CA GLN A 227 24.47 -17.67 -6.58
C GLN A 227 23.56 -16.86 -7.51
N ALA A 228 23.91 -15.60 -7.74
CA ALA A 228 23.27 -14.75 -8.73
C ALA A 228 23.76 -15.11 -10.14
N VAL A 229 22.85 -15.50 -11.03
CA VAL A 229 23.13 -15.65 -12.47
C VAL A 229 22.66 -14.38 -13.18
N VAL A 230 23.60 -13.64 -13.75
CA VAL A 230 23.39 -12.47 -14.60
C VAL A 230 23.21 -12.96 -16.05
N PRO A 231 22.11 -12.63 -16.76
CA PRO A 231 22.05 -12.90 -18.20
C PRO A 231 22.77 -11.79 -19.00
N PRO A 232 23.42 -12.13 -20.13
CA PRO A 232 24.21 -11.20 -20.93
C PRO A 232 23.34 -10.25 -21.78
N LEU A 233 24.01 -9.17 -22.19
CA LEU A 233 23.54 -7.93 -22.87
C LEU A 233 22.46 -8.10 -23.94
#